data_AF-A0A7K2XJK7-F1
#
_entry.id   AF-A0A7K2XJK7-F1
#
_cell.length_a   1.000
_cell.length_b   1.000
_cell.length_c   1.000
_cell.angle_alpha   90.00
_cell.angle_beta   90.00
_cell.angle_gamma   90.00
#
_symmetry.space_group_name_H-M   'P 1'
#
loop_
_entity.id
_entity.type
_entity.pdbx_description
1 polymer ?
#
loop_
_entity_poly.entity_id
_entity_poly.type
_entity_poly.pdbx_seq_one_letter_code
_entity_poly.pdbx_strand_id
1 'polypeptide(L)'
;AEALLGLGDLPAAHDHAVAAVGAPSHDRGRVHRLAMLCRVQLRQGEADGAARTAVEMTERARGMESRRLRDRLREVREHLLASDAADAREAAALIDGALRVPL
;
A
#
# COMPACT_ATOMS: atom_id res chain seq x y z
N ALA A 1 -8.16 9.66 5.79
CA ALA A 1 -7.74 8.27 6.09
C ALA A 1 -6.77 8.19 7.29
N GLU A 2 -5.59 8.83 7.28
CA GLU A 2 -4.60 8.68 8.36
C GLU A 2 -5.11 9.10 9.76
N ALA A 3 -5.81 10.23 9.86
CA ALA A 3 -6.45 10.65 11.11
C ALA A 3 -7.54 9.65 11.59
N LEU A 4 -8.33 9.11 10.66
CA LEU A 4 -9.39 8.12 10.97
C LEU A 4 -8.80 6.79 11.45
N LEU A 5 -7.68 6.35 10.87
CA LEU A 5 -6.91 5.21 11.37
C LEU A 5 -6.39 5.43 12.80
N GLY A 6 -5.92 6.64 13.10
CA GLY A 6 -5.49 7.00 14.45
C GLY A 6 -6.64 6.97 15.46
N LEU A 7 -7.86 7.29 15.03
CA LEU A 7 -9.08 7.24 15.84
C LEU A 7 -9.69 5.83 15.93
N GLY A 8 -9.21 4.86 15.14
CA GLY A 8 -9.74 3.50 15.09
C GLY A 8 -11.02 3.35 14.26
N ASP A 9 -11.47 4.39 13.57
CA ASP A 9 -12.62 4.32 12.67
C ASP A 9 -12.19 3.72 11.31
N LEU A 10 -12.05 2.40 11.30
CA LEU A 10 -11.55 1.65 10.15
C LEU A 10 -12.49 1.73 8.94
N PRO A 11 -13.84 1.61 9.07
CA PRO A 11 -14.74 1.76 7.94
C PRO A 11 -14.64 3.13 7.27
N ALA A 12 -14.68 4.23 8.04
CA ALA A 12 -14.55 5.56 7.46
C ALA A 12 -13.15 5.79 6.85
N ALA A 13 -12.11 5.23 7.48
CA ALA A 13 -10.77 5.28 6.93
C ALA A 13 -10.68 4.57 5.57
N HIS A 14 -11.36 3.42 5.43
CA HIS A 14 -11.40 2.64 4.20
C HIS A 14 -12.11 3.40 3.09
N ASP A 15 -13.32 3.87 3.33
CA ASP A 15 -14.10 4.61 2.33
C ASP A 15 -13.36 5.85 1.84
N HIS A 16 -12.75 6.59 2.78
CA HIS A 16 -11.92 7.73 2.44
C HIS A 16 -10.68 7.32 1.62
N ALA A 17 -10.02 6.20 1.95
CA ALA A 17 -8.84 5.75 1.22
C ALA A 17 -9.18 5.30 -0.21
N VAL A 18 -10.28 4.57 -0.38
CA VAL A 18 -10.80 4.16 -1.70
C VAL A 18 -11.13 5.38 -2.55
N ALA A 19 -11.90 6.34 -2.00
CA ALA A 19 -12.23 7.58 -2.71
C ALA A 19 -10.98 8.37 -3.12
N ALA A 20 -9.97 8.42 -2.24
CA ALA A 20 -8.73 9.13 -2.51
C ALA A 20 -7.92 8.48 -3.65
N VAL A 21 -7.87 7.14 -3.73
CA VAL A 21 -7.20 6.43 -4.84
C VAL A 21 -7.85 6.77 -6.19
N GLY A 22 -9.18 6.90 -6.22
CA GLY A 22 -9.93 7.28 -7.43
C GLY A 22 -9.78 8.74 -7.87
N ALA A 23 -9.34 9.64 -6.98
CA ALA A 23 -9.19 11.05 -7.29
C ALA A 23 -7.95 11.33 -8.18
N PRO A 24 -7.99 12.32 -9.09
CA PRO A 24 -6.84 12.70 -9.89
C PRO A 24 -5.58 12.98 -9.05
N SER A 25 -4.44 12.47 -9.52
CA SER A 25 -3.11 12.81 -9.00
C SER A 25 -2.03 12.42 -9.98
N HIS A 26 -0.89 13.10 -9.86
CA HIS A 26 0.38 12.60 -10.38
C HIS A 26 0.74 11.25 -9.75
N ASP A 27 1.64 10.52 -10.40
CA ASP A 27 1.89 9.11 -10.08
C ASP A 27 2.40 8.89 -8.65
N ARG A 28 3.34 9.73 -8.17
CA ARG A 28 3.82 9.66 -6.78
C ARG A 28 2.68 9.83 -5.75
N GLY A 29 1.71 10.70 -6.06
CA GLY A 29 0.53 10.92 -5.23
C GLY A 29 -0.37 9.69 -5.22
N ARG A 30 -0.50 9.01 -6.36
CA ARG A 30 -1.26 7.76 -6.49
C ARG A 30 -0.65 6.64 -5.69
N VAL A 31 0.68 6.45 -5.78
CA VAL A 31 1.42 5.46 -4.98
C VAL A 31 1.22 5.70 -3.48
N HIS A 32 1.28 6.95 -3.03
CA HIS A 32 1.03 7.28 -1.63
C HIS A 32 -0.39 6.91 -1.16
N ARG A 33 -1.40 7.13 -2.00
CA ARG A 33 -2.80 6.80 -1.66
C ARG A 33 -3.05 5.30 -1.67
N LEU A 34 -2.49 4.57 -2.64
CA LEU A 34 -2.52 3.10 -2.66
C LEU A 34 -1.86 2.52 -1.41
N ALA A 35 -0.70 3.06 -1.02
CA ALA A 35 -0.05 2.66 0.22
C ALA A 35 -0.92 2.91 1.47
N MET A 36 -1.69 4.00 1.47
CA MET A 36 -2.63 4.27 2.56
C MET A 36 -3.79 3.27 2.56
N LEU A 37 -4.39 2.99 1.40
CA LEU A 37 -5.46 2.00 1.28
C LEU A 37 -5.00 0.61 1.73
N CYS A 38 -3.81 0.17 1.29
CA CYS A 38 -3.24 -1.11 1.69
C CYS A 38 -3.10 -1.23 3.21
N ARG A 39 -2.65 -0.17 3.89
CA ARG A 39 -2.53 -0.15 5.35
C ARG A 39 -3.89 -0.19 6.04
N VAL A 40 -4.92 0.46 5.49
CA VAL A 40 -6.28 0.36 6.04
C VAL A 40 -6.82 -1.07 5.93
N GLN A 41 -6.68 -1.68 4.75
CA GLN A 41 -7.15 -3.04 4.47
C GLN A 41 -6.49 -4.06 5.42
N LEU A 42 -5.18 -3.96 5.63
CA LEU A 42 -4.48 -4.83 6.61
C LEU A 42 -5.00 -4.65 8.03
N ARG A 43 -5.33 -3.40 8.43
CA ARG A 43 -5.90 -3.13 9.75
C ARG A 43 -7.33 -3.65 9.91
N GLN A 44 -8.06 -3.82 8.82
CA GLN A 44 -9.39 -4.45 8.79
C GLN A 44 -9.32 -5.98 8.69
N GLY A 45 -8.14 -6.57 8.50
CA GLY A 45 -7.98 -7.99 8.24
C GLY A 45 -8.29 -8.40 6.79
N GLU A 46 -8.43 -7.43 5.88
CA GLU A 46 -8.67 -7.66 4.45
C GLU A 46 -7.37 -7.93 3.69
N ALA A 47 -6.68 -9.03 4.04
CA ALA A 47 -5.36 -9.34 3.52
C ALA A 47 -5.32 -9.46 1.98
N ASP A 48 -6.33 -10.07 1.37
CA ASP A 48 -6.42 -10.22 -0.09
C ASP A 48 -6.60 -8.86 -0.79
N GLY A 49 -7.40 -7.97 -0.20
CA GLY A 49 -7.57 -6.59 -0.65
C GLY A 49 -6.25 -5.83 -0.59
N ALA A 50 -5.56 -5.93 0.55
CA ALA A 50 -4.26 -5.32 0.75
C ALA A 50 -3.20 -5.83 -0.24
N ALA A 51 -3.16 -7.15 -0.50
CA ALA A 51 -2.24 -7.75 -1.46
C ALA A 51 -2.43 -7.16 -2.86
N ARG A 52 -3.67 -7.08 -3.35
CA ARG A 52 -3.98 -6.47 -4.65
C ARG A 52 -3.56 -5.00 -4.73
N THR A 53 -3.86 -4.23 -3.68
CA THR A 53 -3.46 -2.82 -3.60
C THR A 53 -1.94 -2.65 -3.59
N ALA A 54 -1.22 -3.53 -2.89
CA ALA A 54 0.23 -3.52 -2.82
C ALA A 54 0.88 -3.86 -4.18
N VAL A 55 0.31 -4.78 -4.94
CA VAL A 55 0.77 -5.09 -6.31
C VAL A 55 0.64 -3.86 -7.21
N GLU A 56 -0.54 -3.23 -7.25
CA GLU A 56 -0.75 -2.01 -8.07
C GLU A 56 0.22 -0.90 -7.64
N MET A 57 0.36 -0.68 -6.33
CA MET A 57 1.29 0.30 -5.78
C MET A 57 2.73 0.05 -6.27
N THR A 58 3.16 -1.20 -6.26
CA THR A 58 4.51 -1.62 -6.67
C THR A 58 4.73 -1.38 -8.15
N GLU A 59 3.78 -1.77 -9.00
CA GLU A 59 3.87 -1.55 -10.45
C GLU A 59 3.97 -0.07 -10.78
N ARG A 60 3.16 0.77 -10.12
CA ARG A 60 3.16 2.21 -10.33
C ARG A 60 4.42 2.88 -9.81
N ALA A 61 5.14 2.29 -8.85
CA ALA A 61 6.38 2.86 -8.34
C ALA A 61 7.62 2.51 -9.19
N ARG A 62 7.51 1.56 -10.13
CA ARG A 62 8.65 1.13 -10.97
C ARG A 62 9.16 2.29 -11.83
N GLY A 63 10.49 2.45 -11.87
CA GLY A 63 11.18 3.49 -12.63
C GLY A 63 11.07 4.91 -12.03
N MET A 64 10.63 5.04 -10.78
CA MET A 64 10.60 6.32 -10.07
C MET A 64 11.75 6.50 -9.09
N GLU A 65 12.70 7.38 -9.43
CA GLU A 65 13.82 7.73 -8.55
C GLU A 65 13.37 8.51 -7.31
N SER A 66 12.97 7.76 -6.28
CA SER A 66 12.40 8.32 -5.05
C SER A 66 12.66 7.47 -3.82
N ARG A 67 13.51 8.00 -2.93
CA ARG A 67 13.77 7.42 -1.60
C ARG A 67 12.47 7.25 -0.80
N ARG A 68 11.59 8.27 -0.82
CA ARG A 68 10.31 8.24 -0.11
C ARG A 68 9.40 7.10 -0.58
N LEU A 69 9.39 6.78 -1.87
CA LEU A 69 8.60 5.65 -2.39
C LEU A 69 9.20 4.31 -2.01
N ARG A 70 10.54 4.19 -2.02
CA ARG A 70 11.24 3.00 -1.52
C ARG A 70 10.90 2.74 -0.05
N ASP A 71 10.95 3.77 0.79
CA ASP A 71 10.64 3.63 2.22
C ASP A 71 9.18 3.22 2.43
N ARG A 72 8.26 3.73 1.63
CA ARG A 72 6.85 3.34 1.71
C ARG A 72 6.61 1.90 1.25
N LEU A 73 7.29 1.44 0.20
CA LEU A 73 7.26 0.05 -0.23
C LEU A 73 7.76 -0.89 0.88
N ARG A 74 8.84 -0.51 1.58
CA ARG A 74 9.33 -1.27 2.74
C ARG A 74 8.30 -1.33 3.87
N GLU A 75 7.69 -0.20 4.22
CA GLU A 75 6.63 -0.17 5.24
C GLU A 75 5.49 -1.12 4.88
N VAL A 76 4.96 -1.06 3.65
CA VAL A 76 3.86 -1.95 3.21
C VAL A 76 4.29 -3.41 3.22
N ARG A 77 5.49 -3.73 2.75
CA ARG A 77 6.04 -5.09 2.79
C ARG A 77 6.07 -5.66 4.21
N GLU A 78 6.53 -4.88 5.18
CA GLU A 78 6.58 -5.31 6.59
C GLU A 78 5.20 -5.62 7.13
N HIS A 79 4.20 -4.78 6.83
CA HIS A 79 2.82 -5.01 7.25
C HIS A 79 2.18 -6.24 6.58
N LEU A 80 2.47 -6.48 5.29
CA LEU A 80 1.98 -7.67 4.58
C LEU A 80 2.53 -8.97 5.19
N LEU A 81 3.83 -9.00 5.50
CA LEU A 81 4.47 -10.17 6.13
C LEU A 81 3.92 -10.45 7.53
N ALA A 82 3.38 -9.45 8.22
CA ALA A 82 2.74 -9.62 9.52
C ALA A 82 1.30 -10.18 9.43
N SER A 83 0.67 -10.23 8.25
CA SER A 83 -0.73 -10.62 8.06
C SER A 83 -0.98 -12.14 7.96
N ASP A 84 0.07 -12.96 7.95
CA ASP A 84 0.10 -14.44 7.76
C ASP A 84 -0.61 -15.02 6.50
N ALA A 85 -1.30 -14.18 5.72
CA ALA A 85 -1.98 -14.56 4.49
C ALA A 85 -1.02 -14.92 3.34
N ALA A 86 -1.38 -15.91 2.53
CA ALA A 86 -0.56 -16.35 1.40
C ALA A 86 -0.39 -15.26 0.34
N ASP A 87 -1.49 -14.61 -0.06
CA ASP A 87 -1.49 -13.52 -1.06
C ASP A 87 -0.66 -12.33 -0.58
N ALA A 88 -0.68 -12.04 0.73
CA ALA A 88 0.16 -10.99 1.32
C ALA A 88 1.65 -11.31 1.21
N ARG A 89 2.05 -12.59 1.36
CA ARG A 89 3.44 -13.03 1.17
C ARG A 89 3.88 -12.90 -0.29
N GLU A 90 3.03 -13.23 -1.25
CA GLU A 90 3.33 -13.07 -2.67
C GLU A 90 3.50 -11.58 -3.05
N ALA A 91 2.58 -10.72 -2.58
CA ALA A 91 2.70 -9.27 -2.78
C ALA A 91 3.98 -8.70 -2.13
N ALA A 92 4.37 -9.18 -0.94
CA ALA A 92 5.63 -8.79 -0.30
C ALA A 92 6.85 -9.21 -1.13
N ALA A 93 6.83 -10.39 -1.75
CA ALA A 93 7.90 -10.85 -2.63
C ALA A 93 8.02 -9.99 -3.91
N LEU A 94 6.90 -9.54 -4.47
CA LEU A 94 6.88 -8.60 -5.59
C LEU A 94 7.50 -7.25 -5.22
N ILE A 95 7.21 -6.74 -4.01
CA ILE A 95 7.85 -5.54 -3.48
C ILE A 95 9.36 -5.74 -3.33
N ASP A 96 9.80 -6.89 -2.81
CA ASP A 96 11.22 -7.23 -2.71
C ASP A 96 11.92 -7.18 -4.08
N GLY A 97 11.27 -7.70 -5.12
CA GLY A 97 11.77 -7.60 -6.49
C GLY A 97 11.94 -6.16 -6.96
N ALA A 98 10.94 -5.31 -6.74
CA ALA A 98 10.98 -3.90 -7.13
C ALA A 98 12.03 -3.10 -6.35
N LEU A 99 12.29 -3.44 -5.09
CA LEU A 99 13.31 -2.75 -4.27
C LEU A 99 14.76 -3.12 -4.67
N ARG A 100 14.99 -4.23 -5.38
CA ARG A 100 16.32 -4.66 -5.82
C ARG A 100 16.86 -3.88 -7.02
N VAL A 101 15.98 -3.27 -7.80
CA VAL A 101 16.35 -2.34 -8.87
C VAL A 101 16.34 -0.92 -8.33
N PRO A 102 17.06 0.03 -8.97
CA PRO A 102 16.78 1.44 -8.79
C PRO A 102 15.29 1.65 -9.08
N LEU A 103 14.56 2.11 -8.06
CA LEU A 103 13.31 2.81 -8.34
C LEU A 103 13.77 4.14 -8.87
#